data_AF-A0A672YG63-F1
#
_entry.id   AF-A0A672YG63-F1
#
_cell.length_a   1.000
_cell.length_b   1.000
_cell.length_c   1.000
_cell.angle_alpha   90.00
_cell.angle_beta   90.00
_cell.angle_gamma   90.00
#
_symmetry.space_group_name_H-M   'P 1'
#
loop_
_entity.id
_entity.type
_entity.pdbx_description
1 polymer ?
#
loop_
_entity_poly.entity_id
_entity_poly.type
_entity_poly.pdbx_seq_one_letter_code
_entity_poly.pdbx_strand_id
1 'polypeptide(L)'
;MDPGLSPGLDPAVSVVSLVSLLACLVQVAAAVLLTHWFGGRSSTEDRWTLLWLFYDVIVHVTLEGPFVYMSVCGSVQSSSGPLAELWQEYGKADHRWLVSDPTIVSVEILTVVLDSLLGILLIHAVLHTKYYRHFLQISLSVCELYGGWMTFCPDWLMGSPNLHTSNWLHLWVYLGFFNLIWVLVPGLLLVRSWVALKELSMLQTDGNQGNRKKL
;
A
#
# COMPACT_ATOMS: atom_id res chain seq x y z
N MET A 1 19.47 -43.54 -16.11
CA MET A 1 19.04 -43.81 -14.73
C MET A 1 19.30 -42.53 -13.96
N ASP A 2 18.29 -41.66 -13.86
CA ASP A 2 18.35 -40.49 -12.99
C ASP A 2 17.89 -40.91 -11.59
N PRO A 3 18.76 -40.83 -10.57
CA PRO A 3 18.37 -41.14 -9.21
C PRO A 3 17.63 -39.92 -8.63
N GLY A 4 16.31 -40.04 -8.53
CA GLY A 4 15.50 -39.43 -7.46
C GLY A 4 15.64 -37.92 -7.26
N LEU A 5 14.95 -37.13 -8.08
CA LEU A 5 14.27 -35.95 -7.54
C LEU A 5 12.86 -36.41 -7.13
N SER A 6 12.68 -36.76 -5.86
CA SER A 6 11.35 -36.62 -5.27
C SER A 6 10.93 -35.17 -5.51
N PRO A 7 9.74 -34.86 -6.07
CA PRO A 7 9.24 -33.50 -6.02
C PRO A 7 9.09 -33.19 -4.53
N GLY A 8 10.08 -32.50 -3.96
CA GLY A 8 9.97 -31.96 -2.62
C GLY A 8 8.75 -31.08 -2.66
N LEU A 9 7.70 -31.49 -1.96
CA LEU A 9 6.57 -30.62 -1.73
C LEU A 9 7.15 -29.42 -1.00
N ASP A 10 7.33 -28.29 -1.69
CA ASP A 10 7.77 -27.07 -1.03
C ASP A 10 6.85 -26.87 0.17
N PRO A 11 7.41 -26.68 1.38
CA PRO A 11 6.60 -26.57 2.57
C PRO A 11 5.60 -25.44 2.36
N ALA A 12 4.33 -25.68 2.72
CA ALA A 12 3.25 -24.72 2.51
C ALA A 12 3.57 -23.34 3.12
N VAL A 13 4.41 -23.32 4.16
CA VAL A 13 4.95 -22.12 4.82
C VAL A 13 6.45 -22.33 5.06
N SER A 14 7.28 -21.41 4.59
CA SER A 14 8.73 -21.44 4.83
C SER A 14 9.12 -20.57 6.03
N VAL A 15 10.34 -20.76 6.56
CA VAL A 15 10.88 -19.89 7.62
C VAL A 15 10.95 -18.44 7.15
N VAL A 16 11.34 -18.22 5.89
CA VAL A 16 11.38 -16.87 5.29
C VAL A 16 9.98 -16.28 5.27
N SER A 17 8.96 -17.07 4.88
CA SER A 17 7.56 -16.62 4.92
C SER A 17 7.12 -16.15 6.31
N LEU A 18 7.49 -16.90 7.37
CA LEU A 18 7.18 -16.51 8.75
C LEU A 18 7.89 -15.23 9.16
N VAL A 19 9.17 -15.08 8.79
CA VAL A 19 9.95 -13.86 9.04
C VAL A 19 9.35 -12.67 8.29
N SER A 20 8.90 -12.85 7.04
CA SER A 20 8.22 -11.82 6.25
C SER A 20 6.94 -11.35 6.91
N LEU A 21 6.09 -12.28 7.35
CA LEU A 21 4.86 -11.94 8.05
C LEU A 21 5.14 -11.23 9.39
N LEU A 22 6.19 -11.65 10.11
CA LEU A 22 6.61 -10.97 11.33
C LEU A 22 7.10 -9.54 11.04
N ALA A 23 7.84 -9.32 9.95
CA ALA A 23 8.26 -7.98 9.53
C ALA A 23 7.05 -7.07 9.28
N CYS A 24 6.00 -7.57 8.60
CA CYS A 24 4.75 -6.84 8.41
C CYS A 24 4.07 -6.51 9.75
N LEU A 25 4.05 -7.44 10.71
CA LEU A 25 3.50 -7.17 12.05
C LEU A 25 4.29 -6.10 12.81
N VAL A 26 5.62 -6.07 12.66
CA VAL A 26 6.47 -5.03 13.24
C VAL A 26 6.16 -3.66 12.63
N GLN A 27 5.94 -3.58 11.31
CA GLN A 27 5.52 -2.33 10.65
C GLN A 27 4.15 -1.85 11.16
N VAL A 28 3.17 -2.76 11.31
CA VAL A 28 1.87 -2.42 11.89
C VAL A 28 2.02 -1.93 13.33
N ALA A 29 2.83 -2.59 14.15
CA ALA A 29 3.08 -2.17 15.52
C ALA A 29 3.73 -0.77 15.57
N ALA A 30 4.68 -0.48 14.69
CA ALA A 30 5.28 0.84 14.55
C ALA A 30 4.23 1.90 14.18
N ALA A 31 3.36 1.62 13.22
CA ALA A 31 2.27 2.51 12.83
C ALA A 31 1.29 2.77 13.99
N VAL A 32 0.94 1.74 14.76
CA VAL A 32 0.09 1.87 15.96
C VAL A 32 0.75 2.77 17.00
N LEU A 33 2.05 2.60 17.26
CA LEU A 33 2.80 3.45 18.19
C LEU A 33 2.84 4.90 17.73
N LEU A 34 3.10 5.15 16.44
CA LEU A 34 3.08 6.49 15.85
C LEU A 34 1.70 7.14 15.96
N THR A 35 0.62 6.42 15.64
CA THR A 35 -0.75 6.92 15.82
C THR A 35 -1.06 7.23 17.27
N HIS A 36 -0.60 6.39 18.21
CA HIS A 36 -0.79 6.65 19.63
C HIS A 36 -0.04 7.90 20.10
N TRP A 37 1.21 8.09 19.66
CA TRP A 37 2.04 9.23 20.06
C TRP A 37 1.58 10.56 19.44
N PHE A 38 1.22 10.57 18.15
CA PHE A 38 0.86 11.80 17.44
C PHE A 38 -0.64 12.08 17.45
N GLY A 39 -1.49 11.04 17.47
CA GLY A 39 -2.95 11.15 17.32
C GLY A 39 -3.73 11.40 18.62
N GLY A 40 -3.08 11.71 19.74
CA GLY A 40 -3.72 11.78 21.06
C GLY A 40 -4.88 12.79 21.19
N ARG A 41 -4.94 13.82 20.34
CA ARG A 41 -6.04 14.80 20.30
C ARG A 41 -7.00 14.61 19.12
N SER A 42 -6.75 13.63 18.27
CA SER A 42 -7.52 13.37 17.05
C SER A 42 -8.80 12.58 17.36
N SER A 43 -9.84 12.76 16.54
CA SER A 43 -11.06 11.95 16.61
C SER A 43 -10.75 10.47 16.36
N THR A 44 -11.64 9.55 16.77
CA THR A 44 -11.49 8.11 16.48
C THR A 44 -11.30 7.86 14.98
N GLU A 45 -12.08 8.59 14.19
CA GLU A 45 -12.06 8.59 12.74
C GLU A 45 -10.73 9.03 12.13
N ASP A 46 -10.12 10.07 12.70
CA ASP A 46 -8.81 10.56 12.28
C ASP A 46 -7.69 9.64 12.75
N ARG A 47 -7.85 8.97 13.90
CA ARG A 47 -6.88 7.98 14.37
C ARG A 47 -6.79 6.77 13.45
N TRP A 48 -7.91 6.30 12.90
CA TRP A 48 -7.91 5.24 11.89
C TRP A 48 -7.23 5.69 10.60
N THR A 49 -7.51 6.92 10.13
CA THR A 49 -6.81 7.49 8.97
C THR A 49 -5.31 7.63 9.23
N LEU A 50 -4.90 8.13 10.39
CA LEU A 50 -3.48 8.23 10.76
C LEU A 50 -2.80 6.87 10.83
N LEU A 51 -3.47 5.85 11.39
CA LEU A 51 -2.94 4.48 11.42
C LEU A 51 -2.66 3.95 10.01
N TRP A 52 -3.61 4.12 9.10
CA TRP A 52 -3.41 3.77 7.70
C TRP A 52 -2.20 4.50 7.12
N LEU A 53 -2.18 5.83 7.22
CA LEU A 53 -1.15 6.66 6.58
C LEU A 53 0.26 6.39 7.14
N PHE A 54 0.39 6.16 8.46
CA PHE A 54 1.68 5.77 9.01
C PHE A 54 2.12 4.40 8.51
N TYR A 55 1.21 3.43 8.45
CA TYR A 55 1.53 2.09 7.95
C TYR A 55 1.90 2.14 6.46
N ASP A 56 1.13 2.84 5.66
CA ASP A 56 1.33 3.06 4.22
C ASP A 56 2.71 3.66 3.93
N VAL A 57 3.04 4.81 4.55
CA VAL A 57 4.36 5.45 4.41
C VAL A 57 5.49 4.52 4.89
N ILE A 58 5.29 3.77 5.98
CA ILE A 58 6.30 2.81 6.45
C ILE A 58 6.54 1.73 5.39
N VAL A 59 5.49 1.17 4.78
CA VAL A 59 5.61 0.13 3.75
C VAL A 59 6.33 0.67 2.52
N HIS A 60 5.89 1.81 1.99
CA HIS A 60 6.52 2.44 0.83
C HIS A 60 8.02 2.70 1.07
N VAL A 61 8.39 3.21 2.24
CA VAL A 61 9.80 3.54 2.52
C VAL A 61 10.64 2.31 2.86
N THR A 62 10.11 1.35 3.62
CA THR A 62 10.92 0.27 4.20
C THR A 62 10.86 -1.07 3.44
N LEU A 63 9.86 -1.27 2.58
CA LEU A 63 9.78 -2.44 1.69
C LEU A 63 9.96 -2.04 0.22
N GLU A 64 9.10 -1.17 -0.28
CA GLU A 64 9.09 -0.81 -1.71
C GLU A 64 10.33 0.01 -2.10
N GLY A 65 10.78 0.93 -1.24
CA GLY A 65 12.00 1.70 -1.48
C GLY A 65 13.23 0.83 -1.73
N PRO A 66 13.53 -0.15 -0.85
CA PRO A 66 14.56 -1.15 -1.10
C PRO A 66 14.32 -1.97 -2.37
N PHE A 67 13.09 -2.37 -2.67
CA PHE A 67 12.76 -3.05 -3.93
C PHE A 67 13.14 -2.21 -5.15
N VAL A 68 12.74 -0.94 -5.18
CA VAL A 68 13.08 -0.01 -6.27
C VAL A 68 14.59 0.16 -6.38
N TYR A 69 15.29 0.34 -5.26
CA TYR A 69 16.75 0.46 -5.27
C TYR A 69 17.42 -0.78 -5.87
N MET A 70 17.06 -1.98 -5.41
CA MET A 70 17.60 -3.24 -5.93
C MET A 70 17.27 -3.44 -7.42
N SER A 71 16.06 -3.06 -7.84
CA SER A 71 15.59 -3.25 -9.21
C SER A 71 16.21 -2.26 -10.21
N VAL A 72 16.53 -1.04 -9.77
CA VAL A 72 17.20 -0.04 -10.62
C VAL A 72 18.72 -0.28 -10.69
N CYS A 73 19.33 -0.80 -9.62
CA CYS A 73 20.76 -1.13 -9.59
C CYS A 73 21.08 -2.55 -10.09
N GLY A 74 20.07 -3.36 -10.40
CA GLY A 74 20.22 -4.74 -10.83
C GLY A 74 18.88 -5.48 -10.80
N SER A 75 18.78 -6.48 -9.92
CA SER A 75 17.53 -7.20 -9.67
C SER A 75 17.46 -7.72 -8.25
N VAL A 76 16.25 -7.95 -7.76
CA VAL A 76 16.02 -8.62 -6.47
C VAL A 76 16.61 -10.05 -6.49
N GLN A 77 16.49 -10.75 -7.62
CA GLN A 77 17.00 -12.12 -7.77
C GLN A 77 18.51 -12.22 -7.54
N SER A 78 19.28 -11.22 -7.99
CA SER A 78 20.74 -11.18 -7.81
C SER A 78 21.19 -10.52 -6.51
N SER A 79 20.24 -10.00 -5.71
CA SER A 79 20.53 -9.28 -4.47
C SER A 79 20.56 -10.23 -3.27
N SER A 80 21.28 -9.84 -2.21
CA SER A 80 21.41 -10.62 -0.98
C SER A 80 21.12 -9.78 0.25
N GLY A 81 20.63 -10.40 1.31
CA GLY A 81 20.35 -9.76 2.60
C GLY A 81 18.86 -9.75 2.94
N PRO A 82 18.49 -9.30 4.16
CA PRO A 82 17.15 -9.54 4.69
C PRO A 82 16.02 -8.99 3.82
N LEU A 83 16.16 -7.76 3.32
CA LEU A 83 15.15 -7.13 2.46
C LEU A 83 15.07 -7.78 1.07
N ALA A 84 16.20 -8.27 0.55
CA ALA A 84 16.19 -9.04 -0.70
C ALA A 84 15.48 -10.37 -0.50
N GLU A 85 15.72 -11.08 0.60
CA GLU A 85 15.06 -12.34 0.93
C GLU A 85 13.53 -12.18 1.08
N LEU A 86 13.06 -11.07 1.67
CA LEU A 86 11.63 -10.74 1.75
C LEU A 86 10.99 -10.63 0.36
N TRP A 87 11.63 -9.91 -0.56
CA TRP A 87 11.12 -9.75 -1.92
C TRP A 87 11.32 -11.01 -2.77
N GLN A 88 12.36 -11.79 -2.50
CA GLN A 88 12.54 -13.11 -3.11
C GLN A 88 11.43 -14.07 -2.71
N GLU A 89 11.01 -14.02 -1.44
CA GLU A 89 9.87 -14.76 -0.92
C GLU A 89 8.55 -14.32 -1.55
N TYR A 90 8.30 -13.00 -1.64
CA TYR A 90 7.11 -12.49 -2.34
C TYR A 90 7.12 -12.84 -3.84
N GLY A 91 8.31 -12.85 -4.45
CA GLY A 91 8.51 -13.22 -5.85
C GLY A 91 8.15 -14.67 -6.19
N LYS A 92 7.98 -15.54 -5.19
CA LYS A 92 7.41 -16.89 -5.38
C LYS A 92 5.91 -16.86 -5.69
N ALA A 93 5.22 -15.78 -5.31
CA ALA A 93 3.81 -15.54 -5.63
C ALA A 93 3.65 -14.74 -6.93
N ASP A 94 4.55 -13.79 -7.20
CA ASP A 94 4.58 -13.00 -8.43
C ASP A 94 6.01 -12.80 -8.93
N HIS A 95 6.39 -13.54 -9.97
CA HIS A 95 7.76 -13.59 -10.47
C HIS A 95 8.30 -12.23 -10.94
N ARG A 96 7.44 -11.29 -11.31
CA ARG A 96 7.83 -9.96 -11.82
C ARG A 96 8.64 -9.14 -10.81
N TRP A 97 8.41 -9.37 -9.52
CA TRP A 97 9.13 -8.72 -8.43
C TRP A 97 10.57 -9.22 -8.28
N LEU A 98 10.94 -10.33 -8.92
CA LEU A 98 12.31 -10.84 -8.92
C LEU A 98 13.18 -10.21 -10.01
N VAL A 99 12.57 -9.93 -11.16
CA VAL A 99 13.27 -9.68 -12.45
C VAL A 99 13.20 -8.23 -12.92
N SER A 100 12.93 -7.30 -12.00
CA SER A 100 12.86 -5.86 -12.28
C SER A 100 11.89 -5.54 -13.44
N ASP A 101 10.70 -6.16 -13.43
CA ASP A 101 9.68 -5.93 -14.46
C ASP A 101 9.40 -4.43 -14.64
N PRO A 102 9.51 -3.87 -15.87
CA PRO A 102 9.39 -2.43 -16.07
C PRO A 102 8.05 -1.85 -15.64
N THR A 103 6.95 -2.61 -15.74
CA THR A 103 5.64 -2.15 -15.29
C THR A 103 5.62 -2.03 -13.77
N ILE A 104 6.02 -3.07 -13.05
CA ILE A 104 6.09 -3.04 -11.59
C ILE A 104 7.04 -1.95 -11.12
N VAL A 105 8.29 -1.94 -11.61
CA VAL A 105 9.30 -0.95 -11.19
C VAL A 105 8.83 0.48 -11.47
N SER A 106 8.15 0.74 -12.60
CA SER A 106 7.64 2.08 -12.90
C SER A 106 6.54 2.55 -11.94
N VAL A 107 5.66 1.65 -11.51
CA VAL A 107 4.62 1.94 -10.51
C VAL A 107 5.27 2.19 -9.16
N GLU A 108 6.19 1.33 -8.75
CA GLU A 108 6.82 1.39 -7.43
C GLU A 108 7.73 2.61 -7.26
N ILE A 109 8.36 3.11 -8.33
CA ILE A 109 9.05 4.41 -8.27
C ILE A 109 8.09 5.54 -7.88
N LEU A 110 6.86 5.52 -8.42
CA LEU A 110 5.85 6.52 -8.09
C LEU A 110 5.31 6.33 -6.68
N THR A 111 4.98 5.12 -6.24
CA THR A 111 4.47 4.88 -4.88
C THR A 111 5.50 5.28 -3.82
N VAL A 112 6.76 4.85 -3.99
CA VAL A 112 7.85 5.15 -3.06
C VAL A 112 8.08 6.66 -2.93
N VAL A 113 8.02 7.41 -4.03
CA VAL A 113 8.34 8.85 -4.02
C VAL A 113 7.09 9.69 -3.81
N LEU A 114 6.14 9.61 -4.74
CA LEU A 114 4.95 10.48 -4.74
C LEU A 114 4.00 10.12 -3.60
N ASP A 115 3.68 8.84 -3.42
CA ASP A 115 2.68 8.43 -2.43
C ASP A 115 3.23 8.60 -1.00
N SER A 116 4.50 8.29 -0.75
CA SER A 116 5.15 8.65 0.52
C SER A 116 5.09 10.15 0.84
N LEU A 117 5.35 11.02 -0.15
CA LEU A 117 5.28 12.48 0.03
C LEU A 117 3.85 12.94 0.31
N LEU A 118 2.87 12.43 -0.45
CA LEU A 118 1.46 12.72 -0.25
C LEU A 118 0.99 12.21 1.13
N GLY A 119 1.38 11.02 1.53
CA GLY A 119 1.09 10.40 2.82
C GLY A 119 1.61 11.23 3.98
N ILE A 120 2.88 11.66 3.94
CA ILE A 120 3.47 12.54 4.97
C ILE A 120 2.74 13.89 5.03
N LEU A 121 2.47 14.52 3.88
CA LEU A 121 1.73 15.79 3.83
C LEU A 121 0.30 15.63 4.35
N LEU A 122 -0.34 14.50 4.07
CA LEU A 122 -1.68 14.20 4.53
C LEU A 122 -1.71 13.92 6.04
N ILE A 123 -0.73 13.20 6.60
CA ILE A 123 -0.56 13.05 8.05
C ILE A 123 -0.52 14.43 8.71
N HIS A 124 0.33 15.34 8.20
CA HIS A 124 0.38 16.72 8.69
C HIS A 124 -0.97 17.43 8.54
N ALA A 125 -1.66 17.27 7.41
CA ALA A 125 -2.97 17.86 7.17
C ALA A 125 -4.05 17.37 8.15
N VAL A 126 -4.02 16.08 8.50
CA VAL A 126 -4.94 15.46 9.47
C VAL A 126 -4.63 15.97 10.88
N LEU A 127 -3.36 15.92 11.32
CA LEU A 127 -2.94 16.34 12.66
C LEU A 127 -3.19 17.84 12.94
N HIS A 128 -3.13 18.67 11.90
CA HIS A 128 -3.29 20.12 12.02
C HIS A 128 -4.56 20.67 11.36
N THR A 129 -5.53 19.79 11.06
CA THR A 129 -6.86 20.15 10.55
C THR A 129 -6.80 21.12 9.37
N LYS A 130 -5.98 20.81 8.36
CA LYS A 130 -5.74 21.70 7.21
C LYS A 130 -6.84 21.56 6.15
N TYR A 131 -7.21 22.67 5.51
CA TYR A 131 -8.25 22.72 4.47
C TYR A 131 -7.97 21.82 3.26
N TYR A 132 -6.69 21.59 2.95
CA TYR A 132 -6.26 20.77 1.81
C TYR A 132 -6.21 19.26 2.12
N ARG A 133 -6.61 18.82 3.33
CA ARG A 133 -6.62 17.41 3.73
C ARG A 133 -7.32 16.52 2.71
N HIS A 134 -8.56 16.84 2.35
CA HIS A 134 -9.35 15.98 1.46
C HIS A 134 -8.83 15.96 0.02
N PHE A 135 -8.18 17.04 -0.44
CA PHE A 135 -7.47 17.03 -1.71
C PHE A 135 -6.33 16.01 -1.69
N LEU A 136 -5.46 16.05 -0.68
CA LEU A 136 -4.36 15.09 -0.54
C LEU A 136 -4.87 13.64 -0.37
N GLN A 137 -5.92 13.44 0.43
CA GLN A 137 -6.53 12.13 0.65
C GLN A 137 -7.10 11.54 -0.63
N ILE A 138 -7.76 12.35 -1.46
CA ILE A 138 -8.26 11.88 -2.77
C ILE A 138 -7.08 11.55 -3.69
N SER A 139 -6.08 12.42 -3.78
CA SER A 139 -4.92 12.21 -4.65
C SER A 139 -4.17 10.93 -4.29
N LEU A 140 -3.84 10.73 -3.01
CA LEU A 140 -3.16 9.51 -2.53
C LEU A 140 -4.00 8.27 -2.84
N SER A 141 -5.30 8.29 -2.50
CA SER A 141 -6.15 7.12 -2.73
C SER A 141 -6.38 6.78 -4.20
N VAL A 142 -6.36 7.76 -5.09
CA VAL A 142 -6.38 7.49 -6.53
C VAL A 142 -5.06 6.88 -6.99
N CYS A 143 -3.91 7.36 -6.50
CA CYS A 143 -2.61 6.76 -6.80
C CYS A 143 -2.56 5.29 -6.34
N GLU A 144 -2.93 5.01 -5.09
CA GLU A 144 -2.93 3.64 -4.52
C GLU A 144 -3.81 2.69 -5.35
N LEU A 145 -5.04 3.09 -5.67
CA LEU A 145 -5.98 2.28 -6.46
C LEU A 145 -5.51 2.08 -7.91
N TYR A 146 -4.97 3.13 -8.53
CA TYR A 146 -4.46 3.04 -9.89
C TYR A 146 -3.19 2.20 -9.96
N GLY A 147 -2.29 2.36 -8.99
CA GLY A 147 -1.08 1.55 -8.84
C GLY A 147 -1.42 0.06 -8.71
N GLY A 148 -2.33 -0.29 -7.79
CA GLY A 148 -2.81 -1.66 -7.64
C GLY A 148 -3.44 -2.22 -8.92
N TRP A 149 -4.23 -1.40 -9.63
CA TRP A 149 -4.77 -1.80 -10.94
C TRP A 149 -3.66 -2.07 -11.96
N MET A 150 -2.67 -1.19 -12.06
CA MET A 150 -1.55 -1.34 -13.00
C MET A 150 -0.60 -2.49 -12.64
N THR A 151 -0.56 -2.91 -11.38
CA THR A 151 0.20 -4.10 -10.94
C THR A 151 -0.44 -5.40 -11.44
N PHE A 152 -1.77 -5.52 -11.44
CA PHE A 152 -2.45 -6.78 -11.78
C PHE A 152 -3.07 -6.82 -13.17
N CYS A 153 -3.63 -5.71 -13.66
CA CYS A 153 -4.39 -5.70 -14.91
C CYS A 153 -3.55 -6.08 -16.14
N PRO A 154 -2.33 -5.55 -16.34
CA PRO A 154 -1.49 -5.96 -17.47
C PRO A 154 -1.19 -7.47 -17.50
N ASP A 155 -0.91 -8.07 -16.33
CA ASP A 155 -0.64 -9.51 -16.23
C ASP A 155 -1.91 -10.33 -16.45
N TRP A 156 -3.04 -9.88 -15.90
CA TRP A 156 -4.35 -10.49 -16.12
C TRP A 156 -4.73 -10.52 -17.61
N LEU A 157 -4.48 -9.44 -18.35
CA LEU A 157 -4.71 -9.38 -19.80
C LEU A 157 -3.88 -10.41 -20.58
N MET A 158 -2.75 -10.85 -20.02
CA MET A 158 -1.88 -11.90 -20.57
C MET A 158 -2.22 -13.31 -20.05
N GLY A 159 -3.28 -13.47 -19.26
CA GLY A 159 -3.66 -14.75 -18.65
C GLY A 159 -2.91 -15.07 -17.35
N SER A 160 -2.39 -14.05 -16.68
CA SER A 160 -1.67 -14.12 -15.41
C SER A 160 -0.46 -15.07 -15.38
N PRO A 161 0.45 -15.02 -16.39
CA PRO A 161 1.55 -15.98 -16.50
C PRO A 161 2.58 -15.88 -15.37
N ASN A 162 2.64 -14.74 -14.67
CA ASN A 162 3.61 -14.51 -13.61
C ASN A 162 3.09 -14.83 -12.21
N LEU A 163 1.77 -15.00 -12.04
CA LEU A 163 1.15 -15.24 -10.75
C LEU A 163 1.09 -16.73 -10.43
N HIS A 164 1.75 -17.12 -9.34
CA HIS A 164 1.81 -18.50 -8.88
C HIS A 164 0.79 -18.72 -7.75
N THR A 165 -0.36 -19.28 -8.11
CA THR A 165 -1.55 -19.39 -7.23
C THR A 165 -1.76 -20.78 -6.63
N SER A 166 -0.85 -21.72 -6.87
CA SER A 166 -0.96 -23.11 -6.40
C SER A 166 -0.76 -23.26 -4.89
N ASN A 167 0.01 -22.36 -4.25
CA ASN A 167 0.20 -22.33 -2.81
C ASN A 167 -0.86 -21.42 -2.15
N TRP A 168 -1.54 -21.95 -1.12
CA TRP A 168 -2.60 -21.23 -0.42
C TRP A 168 -2.12 -19.91 0.21
N LEU A 169 -0.92 -19.88 0.81
CA LEU A 169 -0.33 -18.70 1.43
C LEU A 169 -0.06 -17.62 0.36
N HIS A 170 0.52 -18.01 -0.77
CA HIS A 170 0.81 -17.10 -1.87
C HIS A 170 -0.49 -16.50 -2.43
N LEU A 171 -1.50 -17.33 -2.69
CA LEU A 171 -2.75 -16.86 -3.26
C LEU A 171 -3.55 -15.97 -2.29
N TRP A 172 -3.84 -16.45 -1.08
CA TRP A 172 -4.81 -15.80 -0.21
C TRP A 172 -4.20 -14.73 0.70
N VAL A 173 -2.94 -14.90 1.11
CA VAL A 173 -2.29 -13.96 2.00
C VAL A 173 -1.45 -12.95 1.21
N TYR A 174 -0.51 -13.42 0.38
CA TYR A 174 0.38 -12.51 -0.36
C TYR A 174 -0.37 -11.73 -1.44
N LEU A 175 -1.06 -12.43 -2.35
CA LEU A 175 -1.78 -11.79 -3.45
C LEU A 175 -3.15 -11.25 -2.98
N GLY A 176 -3.94 -12.04 -2.26
CA GLY A 176 -5.29 -11.65 -1.84
C GLY A 176 -5.30 -10.56 -0.76
N PHE A 177 -4.91 -10.92 0.46
CA PHE A 177 -5.08 -10.09 1.65
C PHE A 177 -4.35 -8.75 1.58
N PHE A 178 -3.04 -8.75 1.28
CA PHE A 178 -2.26 -7.50 1.27
C PHE A 178 -2.76 -6.55 0.19
N ASN A 179 -3.01 -7.02 -1.03
CA ASN A 179 -3.49 -6.13 -2.10
C ASN A 179 -4.94 -5.67 -1.88
N LEU A 180 -5.80 -6.50 -1.27
CA LEU A 180 -7.17 -6.10 -0.95
C LEU A 180 -7.22 -4.94 0.06
N ILE A 181 -6.28 -4.88 1.00
CA ILE A 181 -6.19 -3.76 1.95
C ILE A 181 -5.95 -2.43 1.21
N TRP A 182 -5.01 -2.42 0.25
CA TRP A 182 -4.72 -1.27 -0.62
C TRP A 182 -5.84 -0.94 -1.62
N VAL A 183 -6.93 -1.72 -1.65
CA VAL A 183 -8.15 -1.35 -2.36
C VAL A 183 -9.22 -0.83 -1.40
N LEU A 184 -9.45 -1.55 -0.31
CA LEU A 184 -10.54 -1.25 0.62
C LEU A 184 -10.30 0.06 1.38
N VAL A 185 -9.09 0.24 1.93
CA VAL A 185 -8.82 1.44 2.74
C VAL A 185 -8.85 2.71 1.89
N PRO A 186 -8.18 2.76 0.72
CA PRO A 186 -8.26 3.93 -0.16
C PRO A 186 -9.68 4.20 -0.66
N GLY A 187 -10.45 3.16 -1.00
CA GLY A 187 -11.86 3.29 -1.37
C GLY A 187 -12.71 3.91 -0.25
N LEU A 188 -12.52 3.49 1.00
CA LEU A 188 -13.20 4.08 2.16
C LEU A 188 -12.77 5.54 2.37
N LEU A 189 -11.49 5.87 2.22
CA LEU A 189 -10.99 7.23 2.33
C LEU A 189 -11.58 8.15 1.24
N LEU A 190 -11.77 7.66 0.01
CA LEU A 190 -12.45 8.39 -1.05
C LEU A 190 -13.92 8.69 -0.70
N VAL A 191 -14.67 7.68 -0.23
CA VAL A 191 -16.06 7.88 0.19
C VAL A 191 -16.14 8.93 1.31
N ARG A 192 -15.23 8.88 2.28
CA ARG A 192 -15.18 9.85 3.38
C ARG A 192 -14.88 11.26 2.90
N SER A 193 -13.90 11.43 2.01
CA SER A 193 -13.61 12.73 1.39
C SER A 193 -14.79 13.24 0.58
N TRP A 194 -15.48 12.37 -0.17
CA TRP A 194 -16.67 12.73 -0.93
C TRP A 194 -17.79 13.27 -0.03
N VAL A 195 -18.10 12.59 1.07
CA VAL A 195 -19.12 13.03 2.04
C VAL A 195 -18.73 14.38 2.66
N ALA A 196 -17.49 14.55 3.10
CA ALA A 196 -17.02 15.81 3.68
C ALA A 196 -17.09 16.99 2.69
N LEU A 197 -16.71 16.77 1.43
CA LEU A 197 -16.82 17.79 0.37
C LEU A 197 -18.27 18.18 0.08
N LYS A 198 -19.18 17.21 0.10
CA LYS A 198 -20.63 17.45 -0.06
C LYS A 198 -21.17 18.32 1.08
N GLU A 199 -20.82 18.01 2.33
CA GLU A 199 -21.25 18.77 3.51
C GLU A 199 -20.74 20.22 3.46
N LEU A 200 -19.48 20.42 3.10
CA LEU A 200 -18.89 21.76 2.92
C LEU A 200 -19.63 22.57 1.86
N SER A 201 -20.01 21.95 0.73
CA SER A 201 -20.77 22.60 -0.34
C SER A 201 -22.19 23.01 0.11
N MET A 202 -22.85 22.18 0.92
CA MET A 202 -24.17 22.50 1.48
C MET A 202 -24.09 23.69 2.44
N LEU A 203 -23.11 23.70 3.36
CA LEU A 203 -22.90 24.81 4.30
C LEU A 203 -22.63 26.15 3.60
N GLN A 204 -21.86 26.13 2.51
CA GLN A 204 -21.63 27.32 1.69
C GLN A 204 -22.92 27.82 1.03
N THR A 205 -23.76 26.90 0.55
CA THR A 205 -25.05 27.23 -0.07
C THR A 205 -26.00 27.88 0.93
N ASP A 206 -26.10 27.31 2.13
CA ASP A 206 -26.97 27.84 3.19
C ASP A 206 -26.50 29.22 3.69
N GLY A 207 -25.19 29.41 3.85
CA GLY A 207 -24.60 30.72 4.20
C GLY A 207 -24.92 31.80 3.15
N ASN A 208 -24.83 31.45 1.87
CA ASN A 208 -25.16 32.37 0.77
C ASN A 208 -26.64 32.74 0.73
N GLN A 209 -27.55 31.78 0.99
CA GLN A 209 -28.99 32.06 1.06
C GLN A 209 -29.35 32.91 2.29
N GLY A 210 -28.72 32.65 3.44
CA GLY A 210 -28.92 33.44 4.66
C GLY A 210 -28.50 34.90 4.49
N ASN A 211 -27.39 35.16 3.79
CA ASN A 211 -26.94 36.52 3.49
C ASN A 211 -27.86 37.24 2.50
N ARG A 212 -28.40 36.54 1.48
CA ARG A 212 -29.36 37.11 0.55
C ARG A 212 -30.69 37.52 1.18
N LYS A 213 -31.14 36.85 2.25
CA LYS A 213 -32.38 37.19 2.97
C LYS A 213 -32.24 38.38 3.92
N LYS A 214 -31.01 38.85 4.20
CA LYS A 214 -30.71 39.97 5.11
C LYS A 214 -30.45 41.29 4.38
N LEU A 215 -30.36 41.28 3.05
CA LEU A 215 -30.24 42.44 2.17
C LEU A 215 -31.63 42.80 1.63
#